data_AF-A0A1U7Y2B1-F1
#
_entry.id   AF-A0A1U7Y2B1-F1
#
_cell.length_a   1.000
_cell.length_b   1.000
_cell.length_c   1.000
_cell.angle_alpha   90.00
_cell.angle_beta   90.00
_cell.angle_gamma   90.00
#
_symmetry.space_group_name_H-M   'P 1'
#
loop_
_entity.id
_entity.type
_entity.pdbx_description
1 polymer ?
#
loop_
_entity_poly.entity_id
_entity_poly.type
_entity_poly.pdbx_seq_one_letter_code
_entity_poly.pdbx_strand_id
1 'polypeptide(L)'
;MKCRGLGAGDGCLEASFDCLFRALSVYDITIGYKHHCPSFLGNAFGVDPAEVHMHVRCISVADIPESENEAASWLMDTFCDKDELLSDFHSQGHFPREGIESELSMAKCLANFIFVMTLTAICTYLTLFSSIWFKIYVSSVCAFLATATYFNFRPSPIVSL
;
A
#
# COMPACT_ATOMS: atom_id res chain seq x y z
N MET A 1 -15.07 -9.64 -12.97
CA MET A 1 -15.02 -8.48 -12.06
C MET A 1 -13.91 -7.55 -12.53
N LYS A 2 -14.25 -6.39 -13.08
CA LYS A 2 -13.28 -5.34 -13.43
C LYS A 2 -13.28 -4.33 -12.28
N CYS A 3 -12.19 -4.30 -11.52
CA CYS A 3 -11.94 -3.24 -10.56
C CYS A 3 -11.22 -2.11 -11.31
N ARG A 4 -11.71 -0.88 -11.15
CA ARG A 4 -10.93 0.33 -11.47
C ARG A 4 -10.65 1.04 -10.15
N GLY A 5 -9.43 0.88 -9.66
CA GLY A 5 -8.91 1.69 -8.58
C GLY A 5 -8.54 3.07 -9.11
N LEU A 6 -9.15 4.12 -8.57
CA LEU A 6 -8.65 5.46 -8.76
C LEU A 6 -7.35 5.60 -7.98
N GLY A 7 -6.25 5.52 -8.70
CA GLY A 7 -4.96 5.96 -8.20
C GLY A 7 -5.05 7.42 -7.76
N ALA A 8 -4.78 7.65 -6.47
CA ALA A 8 -4.45 8.97 -5.96
C ALA A 8 -3.38 9.59 -6.89
N GLY A 9 -3.64 10.81 -7.35
CA GLY A 9 -2.76 11.53 -8.27
C GLY A 9 -1.31 11.56 -7.80
N ASP A 10 -0.40 11.89 -8.72
CA ASP A 10 1.07 11.83 -8.66
C ASP A 10 1.77 12.30 -7.36
N GLY A 11 1.06 12.89 -6.40
CA GLY A 11 1.52 13.07 -5.02
C GLY A 11 1.64 11.76 -4.21
N CYS A 12 1.17 10.62 -4.72
CA CYS A 12 1.21 9.35 -3.96
C CYS A 12 2.58 8.65 -3.96
N LEU A 13 3.52 8.98 -4.86
CA LEU A 13 4.89 8.46 -4.78
C LEU A 13 5.69 9.15 -3.65
N GLU A 14 5.51 10.46 -3.51
CA GLU A 14 6.01 11.24 -2.36
C GLU A 14 5.28 10.83 -1.07
N ALA A 15 3.96 10.69 -1.10
CA ALA A 15 3.18 10.27 0.06
C ALA A 15 3.35 8.78 0.42
N SER A 16 3.74 7.90 -0.53
CA SER A 16 4.10 6.51 -0.23
C SER A 16 5.43 6.42 0.49
N PHE A 17 6.37 7.32 0.19
CA PHE A 17 7.63 7.42 0.92
C PHE A 17 7.42 8.02 2.31
N ASP A 18 6.51 9.00 2.44
CA ASP A 18 6.13 9.60 3.73
C ASP A 18 5.29 8.63 4.61
N CYS A 19 4.35 7.88 4.02
CA CYS A 19 3.57 6.83 4.70
C CYS A 19 4.41 5.63 5.14
N LEU A 20 5.46 5.27 4.40
CA LEU A 20 6.37 4.21 4.82
C LEU A 20 7.24 4.65 6.00
N PHE A 21 7.49 5.95 6.15
CA PHE A 21 8.27 6.50 7.25
C PHE A 21 7.44 6.76 8.52
N ARG A 22 6.11 6.90 8.41
CA ARG A 22 5.20 7.14 9.54
C ARG A 22 4.03 6.15 9.52
N ALA A 23 4.15 5.07 10.29
CA ALA A 23 3.24 3.92 10.36
C ALA A 23 1.78 4.19 10.85
N LEU A 24 1.28 5.42 10.79
CA LEU A 24 -0.05 5.83 11.27
C LEU A 24 -0.79 6.62 10.18
N SER A 25 -1.49 5.90 9.31
CA SER A 25 -2.43 6.45 8.34
C SER A 25 -3.75 5.69 8.39
N VAL A 26 -4.84 6.42 8.16
CA VAL A 26 -6.20 5.89 8.05
C VAL A 26 -6.57 5.85 6.58
N TYR A 27 -6.96 4.66 6.11
CA TYR A 27 -7.41 4.48 4.74
C TYR A 27 -8.91 4.69 4.67
N ASP A 28 -9.30 5.69 3.89
CA ASP A 28 -10.68 6.00 3.59
C ASP A 28 -11.03 5.46 2.19
N ILE A 29 -11.98 4.54 2.13
CA ILE A 29 -12.33 3.81 0.90
C ILE A 29 -13.81 4.06 0.58
N THR A 30 -14.08 4.60 -0.60
CA THR A 30 -15.43 4.81 -1.14
C THR A 30 -15.61 3.93 -2.37
N ILE A 31 -16.69 3.14 -2.39
CA ILE A 31 -16.95 2.14 -3.44
C ILE A 31 -18.22 2.55 -4.21
N GLY A 32 -18.05 2.78 -5.51
CA GLY A 32 -19.14 3.05 -6.44
C GLY A 32 -19.53 1.79 -7.22
N TYR A 33 -20.80 1.37 -7.09
CA TYR A 33 -21.36 0.27 -7.87
C TYR A 33 -22.15 0.81 -9.06
N LYS A 34 -21.74 0.45 -10.28
CA LYS A 34 -22.32 1.02 -11.51
C LYS A 34 -23.73 0.51 -11.82
N HIS A 35 -24.04 -0.74 -11.48
CA HIS A 35 -25.31 -1.37 -11.86
C HIS A 35 -26.26 -1.52 -10.68
N HIS A 36 -25.86 -2.27 -9.66
CA HIS A 36 -26.63 -2.47 -8.44
C HIS A 36 -25.69 -2.78 -7.29
N CYS A 37 -26.14 -2.53 -6.06
CA CYS A 37 -25.41 -2.96 -4.87
C CYS A 37 -25.41 -4.49 -4.82
N PRO A 38 -24.23 -5.14 -4.75
CA PRO A 38 -24.17 -6.59 -4.77
C PRO A 38 -24.78 -7.17 -3.50
N SER A 39 -25.44 -8.32 -3.64
CA SER A 39 -25.82 -9.11 -2.48
C SER A 39 -24.56 -9.58 -1.74
N PHE A 40 -24.61 -9.70 -0.40
CA PHE A 40 -23.46 -10.13 0.40
C PHE A 40 -22.85 -11.44 -0.11
N LEU A 41 -23.69 -12.43 -0.42
CA LEU A 41 -23.24 -13.70 -0.98
C LEU A 41 -22.68 -13.54 -2.39
N GLY A 42 -23.31 -12.72 -3.25
CA GLY A 42 -22.80 -12.43 -4.59
C GLY A 42 -21.39 -11.82 -4.58
N ASN A 43 -21.15 -10.90 -3.64
CA ASN A 43 -19.83 -10.31 -3.41
C ASN A 43 -18.84 -11.36 -2.87
N ALA A 44 -19.21 -12.13 -1.84
CA ALA A 44 -18.35 -13.13 -1.23
C ALA A 44 -17.92 -14.25 -2.20
N PHE A 45 -18.82 -14.64 -3.12
CA PHE A 45 -18.53 -15.63 -4.15
C PHE A 45 -17.90 -15.02 -5.42
N GLY A 46 -17.73 -13.70 -5.49
CA GLY A 46 -17.15 -12.99 -6.65
C GLY A 46 -18.00 -13.07 -7.93
N VAL A 47 -19.31 -13.30 -7.78
CA VAL A 47 -20.25 -13.49 -8.90
C VAL A 47 -20.78 -12.15 -9.41
N ASP A 48 -21.00 -11.21 -8.49
CA ASP A 48 -21.50 -9.86 -8.73
C ASP A 48 -20.85 -8.96 -7.68
N PRO A 49 -20.31 -7.78 -8.02
CA PRO A 49 -20.57 -6.93 -9.20
C PRO A 49 -19.65 -7.14 -10.43
N ALA A 50 -20.19 -6.85 -11.61
CA ALA A 50 -19.45 -6.92 -12.89
C ALA A 50 -18.35 -5.85 -13.00
N GLU A 51 -18.62 -4.62 -12.55
CA GLU A 51 -17.71 -3.47 -12.57
C GLU A 51 -17.85 -2.67 -11.27
N VAL A 52 -16.71 -2.39 -10.64
CA VAL A 52 -16.61 -1.59 -9.40
C VAL A 52 -15.59 -0.50 -9.59
N HIS A 53 -15.96 0.70 -9.16
CA HIS A 53 -15.08 1.83 -9.11
C HIS A 53 -14.74 2.09 -7.65
N MET A 54 -13.46 2.25 -7.33
CA MET A 54 -13.00 2.48 -5.96
C MET A 54 -12.23 3.78 -5.88
N HIS A 55 -12.63 4.67 -4.98
CA HIS A 55 -11.89 5.87 -4.61
C HIS A 55 -11.20 5.62 -3.27
N VAL A 56 -9.87 5.73 -3.23
CA VAL A 56 -9.06 5.50 -2.04
C VAL A 56 -8.33 6.79 -1.68
N ARG A 57 -8.53 7.24 -0.43
CA ARG A 57 -7.86 8.41 0.15
C ARG A 57 -7.10 7.98 1.39
N CYS A 58 -5.83 8.38 1.48
CA CYS A 58 -5.03 8.21 2.68
C CYS A 58 -5.13 9.47 3.54
N ILE A 59 -5.54 9.33 4.80
CA ILE A 59 -5.66 10.42 5.76
C ILE A 59 -4.57 10.21 6.82
N SER A 60 -3.72 11.20 7.04
CA SER A 60 -2.71 11.11 8.08
C SER A 60 -3.38 11.23 9.45
N VAL A 61 -2.93 10.45 10.43
CA VAL A 61 -3.49 10.52 11.79
C VAL A 61 -3.32 11.90 12.43
N ALA A 62 -2.31 12.68 11.98
CA ALA A 62 -2.13 14.06 12.44
C ALA A 62 -3.22 15.02 11.92
N ASP A 63 -3.96 14.63 10.87
CA ASP A 63 -5.03 15.46 10.29
C ASP A 63 -6.38 15.18 10.96
N ILE A 64 -6.44 14.20 11.86
CA ILE A 64 -7.66 13.82 12.59
C ILE A 64 -7.69 14.63 13.89
N PRO A 65 -8.77 15.41 14.16
CA PRO A 65 -8.88 16.16 15.40
C PRO A 65 -8.90 15.26 16.64
N GLU A 66 -8.21 15.66 17.71
CA GLU A 66 -8.18 14.90 18.97
C GLU A 66 -9.41 15.15 19.87
N SER A 67 -10.07 16.30 19.69
CA SER A 67 -11.26 16.70 20.46
C SER A 67 -12.53 16.04 19.91
N GLU A 68 -13.36 15.45 20.78
CA GLU A 68 -14.60 14.76 20.36
C GLU A 68 -15.52 15.63 19.49
N ASN A 69 -15.68 16.91 19.85
CA ASN A 69 -16.59 17.80 19.12
C ASN A 69 -16.04 18.19 17.74
N GLU A 70 -14.73 18.38 17.64
CA GLU A 70 -14.05 18.68 16.37
C GLU A 70 -14.00 17.44 15.47
N ALA A 71 -13.76 16.26 16.06
CA ALA A 71 -13.80 14.98 15.36
C ALA A 71 -15.21 14.67 14.83
N ALA A 72 -16.26 14.97 15.60
CA ALA A 72 -17.64 14.80 15.15
C ALA A 72 -17.96 15.71 13.95
N SER A 73 -17.55 16.98 13.99
CA SER A 73 -17.71 17.90 12.85
C SER A 73 -16.93 17.40 11.64
N TRP A 74 -15.67 17.02 11.82
CA TRP A 74 -14.82 16.52 10.75
C TRP A 74 -15.37 15.24 10.10
N LEU A 75 -15.91 14.31 10.91
CA LEU A 75 -16.57 13.10 10.42
C LEU A 75 -17.81 13.44 9.59
N MET A 76 -18.61 14.41 10.06
CA MET A 76 -19.82 14.84 9.36
C MET A 76 -19.49 15.49 8.02
N ASP A 77 -18.52 16.41 8.00
CA ASP A 77 -18.06 17.08 6.78
C ASP A 77 -17.49 16.04 5.80
N THR A 78 -16.66 15.11 6.29
CA THR A 78 -16.14 14.00 5.50
C THR A 78 -17.24 13.10 4.93
N PHE A 79 -18.34 12.92 5.66
CA PHE A 79 -19.47 12.12 5.20
C PHE A 79 -20.26 12.85 4.10
N CYS A 80 -20.50 14.15 4.26
CA CYS A 80 -21.14 14.98 3.24
C CYS A 80 -20.35 14.99 1.93
N ASP A 81 -19.02 15.14 2.01
CA ASP A 81 -18.14 15.10 0.82
C ASP A 81 -18.25 13.76 0.07
N LYS A 82 -18.38 12.65 0.79
CA LYS A 82 -18.55 11.31 0.19
C LYS A 82 -19.91 11.13 -0.47
N ASP A 83 -20.96 11.65 0.14
CA ASP A 83 -22.31 11.60 -0.42
C ASP A 83 -22.37 12.41 -1.73
N GLU A 84 -21.75 13.59 -1.78
CA GLU A 84 -21.62 14.37 -3.01
C GLU A 84 -20.82 13.60 -4.07
N LEU A 85 -19.67 13.03 -3.69
CA LEU A 85 -18.84 12.21 -4.58
C LEU A 85 -19.60 11.00 -5.17
N LEU A 86 -20.42 10.32 -4.36
CA LEU A 86 -21.26 9.20 -4.81
C LEU A 86 -22.41 9.66 -5.69
N SER A 87 -23.04 10.80 -5.37
CA SER A 87 -24.06 11.42 -6.21
C SER A 87 -23.51 11.75 -7.60
N ASP A 88 -22.31 12.34 -7.65
CA ASP A 88 -21.59 12.61 -8.90
C ASP A 88 -21.24 11.32 -9.64
N PHE A 89 -20.78 10.29 -8.93
CA PHE A 89 -20.53 8.97 -9.53
C PHE A 89 -21.80 8.36 -10.14
N HIS A 90 -22.94 8.44 -9.46
CA HIS A 90 -24.21 7.92 -9.97
C HIS A 90 -24.72 8.68 -11.20
N SER A 91 -24.41 9.98 -11.31
CA SER A 91 -24.82 10.80 -12.46
C SER A 91 -23.85 10.69 -13.65
N GLN A 92 -22.54 10.66 -13.41
CA GLN A 92 -21.50 10.65 -14.45
C GLN A 92 -21.02 9.24 -14.82
N GLY A 93 -21.21 8.26 -13.93
CA GLY A 93 -20.80 6.86 -14.12
C GLY A 93 -19.31 6.58 -13.91
N HIS A 94 -18.54 7.58 -13.44
CA HIS A 94 -17.13 7.47 -13.08
C HIS A 94 -16.79 8.45 -11.95
N PHE A 95 -15.71 8.18 -11.20
CA PHE A 95 -15.22 9.14 -10.20
C PHE A 95 -14.36 10.22 -10.87
N PRO A 96 -14.22 11.41 -10.25
CA PRO A 96 -13.30 12.43 -10.71
C PRO A 96 -11.86 11.95 -10.62
N ARG A 97 -11.08 12.20 -11.68
CA ARG A 97 -9.65 11.86 -11.80
C ARG A 97 -9.42 10.35 -11.74
N GLU A 98 -9.97 9.61 -12.71
CA GLU A 98 -9.58 8.22 -12.96
C GLU A 98 -8.05 8.14 -13.02
N GLY A 99 -7.43 7.68 -11.93
CA GLY A 99 -6.04 7.27 -11.97
C GLY A 99 -5.98 6.25 -13.08
N ILE A 100 -5.12 6.49 -14.07
CA ILE A 100 -4.75 5.45 -15.01
C ILE A 100 -4.25 4.34 -14.10
N GLU A 101 -5.05 3.28 -13.89
CA GLU A 101 -4.50 2.05 -13.35
C GLU A 101 -3.35 1.75 -14.29
N SER A 102 -2.14 2.03 -13.83
CA SER A 102 -0.96 1.64 -14.58
C SER A 102 -1.10 0.13 -14.62
N GLU A 103 -1.52 -0.40 -15.77
CA GLU A 103 -1.63 -1.83 -16.02
C GLU A 103 -0.40 -2.44 -15.37
N LEU A 104 -0.63 -3.16 -14.27
CA LEU A 104 0.44 -3.56 -13.38
C LEU A 104 1.33 -4.45 -14.22
N SER A 105 2.40 -3.86 -14.76
CA SER A 105 2.99 -4.35 -15.99
C SER A 105 3.49 -5.75 -15.67
N MET A 106 2.83 -6.76 -16.23
CA MET A 106 3.18 -8.17 -16.01
C MET A 106 4.69 -8.38 -16.20
N ALA A 107 5.29 -7.62 -17.12
CA ALA A 107 6.74 -7.57 -17.32
C ALA A 107 7.54 -7.09 -16.10
N LYS A 108 7.11 -6.03 -15.38
CA LYS A 108 7.76 -5.56 -14.15
C LYS A 108 7.63 -6.57 -13.01
N CYS A 109 6.45 -7.17 -12.84
CA CYS A 109 6.23 -8.21 -11.84
C CYS A 109 7.11 -9.43 -12.12
N LEU A 110 7.13 -9.89 -13.37
CA LEU A 110 7.93 -11.03 -13.81
C LEU A 110 9.43 -10.74 -13.70
N ALA A 111 9.88 -9.54 -14.06
CA ALA A 111 11.28 -9.13 -13.91
C ALA A 111 11.72 -9.14 -12.44
N ASN A 112 10.90 -8.59 -11.53
CA ASN A 112 11.18 -8.64 -10.09
C ASN A 112 11.21 -10.08 -9.57
N PHE A 113 10.27 -10.91 -10.00
CA PHE A 113 10.21 -12.32 -9.61
C PHE A 113 11.45 -13.09 -10.08
N ILE A 114 11.84 -12.94 -11.36
CA ILE A 114 13.05 -13.55 -11.92
C ILE A 114 14.30 -13.05 -11.19
N PHE A 115 14.38 -11.75 -10.90
CA PHE A 115 15.50 -11.17 -10.17
C PHE A 115 15.64 -11.78 -8.77
N VAL A 116 14.55 -11.86 -8.01
CA VAL A 116 14.54 -12.47 -6.67
C VAL A 116 14.93 -13.95 -6.76
N MET A 117 14.32 -14.72 -7.65
CA MET A 117 14.61 -16.14 -7.82
C MET A 117 16.09 -16.38 -8.20
N THR A 118 16.62 -15.56 -9.11
CA THR A 118 18.02 -15.65 -9.55
C THR A 118 18.97 -15.29 -8.41
N LEU A 119 18.70 -14.21 -7.68
CA LEU A 119 19.50 -13.78 -6.54
C LEU A 119 19.50 -14.86 -5.44
N THR A 120 18.33 -15.40 -5.09
CA THR A 120 18.21 -16.48 -4.11
C THR A 120 18.97 -17.73 -4.57
N ALA A 121 18.83 -18.15 -5.82
CA ALA A 121 19.53 -19.30 -6.36
C ALA A 121 21.05 -19.11 -6.33
N ILE A 122 21.56 -17.93 -6.68
CA ILE A 122 22.99 -17.60 -6.60
C ILE A 122 23.46 -17.63 -5.14
N CYS A 123 22.73 -17.01 -4.21
CA CYS A 123 23.07 -17.03 -2.79
C CYS A 123 23.09 -18.46 -2.22
N THR A 124 22.11 -19.30 -2.56
CA THR A 124 22.07 -20.70 -2.16
C THR A 124 23.21 -21.49 -2.77
N TYR A 125 23.50 -21.32 -4.06
CA TYR A 125 24.61 -21.97 -4.74
C TYR A 125 25.95 -21.61 -4.11
N LEU A 126 26.20 -20.32 -3.88
CA LEU A 126 27.41 -19.84 -3.19
C LEU A 126 27.51 -20.39 -1.77
N THR A 127 26.40 -20.51 -1.04
CA THR A 127 26.39 -21.09 0.31
C THR A 127 26.65 -22.60 0.33
N LEU A 128 26.26 -23.31 -0.73
CA LEU A 128 26.46 -24.75 -0.88
C LEU A 128 27.86 -25.11 -1.40
N PHE A 129 28.40 -24.34 -2.35
CA PHE A 129 29.72 -24.58 -2.96
C PHE A 129 30.87 -23.90 -2.21
N SER A 130 30.61 -22.91 -1.36
CA SER A 130 31.67 -22.23 -0.63
C SER A 130 32.17 -23.03 0.58
N SER A 131 33.46 -22.86 0.88
CA SER A 131 34.17 -23.49 1.99
C SER A 131 33.47 -23.22 3.33
N ILE A 132 33.64 -24.14 4.28
CA ILE A 132 33.06 -24.11 5.64
C ILE A 132 33.23 -22.72 6.31
N TRP A 133 34.33 -22.03 6.01
CA TRP A 133 34.65 -20.68 6.50
C TRP A 133 33.66 -19.59 6.05
N PHE A 134 33.12 -19.67 4.83
CA PHE A 134 32.12 -18.72 4.35
C PHE A 134 30.78 -18.89 5.08
N LYS A 135 30.41 -20.12 5.42
CA LYS A 135 29.20 -20.40 6.21
C LYS A 135 29.34 -19.87 7.63
N ILE A 136 30.52 -20.01 8.24
CA ILE A 136 30.84 -19.43 9.55
C ILE A 136 30.76 -17.88 9.47
N TYR A 137 31.31 -17.28 8.41
CA TYR A 137 31.26 -15.83 8.20
C TYR A 137 29.82 -15.30 8.09
N VAL A 138 28.99 -15.91 7.22
CA VAL A 138 27.58 -15.51 7.05
C VAL A 138 26.80 -15.67 8.36
N SER A 139 26.95 -16.80 9.06
CA SER A 139 26.29 -17.02 10.34
C SER A 139 26.72 -16.00 11.40
N SER A 140 27.99 -15.62 11.44
CA SER A 140 28.52 -14.63 12.37
C SER A 140 27.96 -13.23 12.08
N VAL A 141 27.88 -12.84 10.81
CA VAL A 141 27.27 -11.55 10.40
C VAL A 141 25.79 -11.52 10.77
N CYS A 142 25.03 -12.60 10.52
CA CYS A 142 23.62 -12.68 10.91
C CYS A 142 23.43 -12.58 12.43
N ALA A 143 24.24 -13.28 13.21
CA ALA A 143 24.20 -13.21 14.67
C ALA A 143 24.55 -11.80 15.19
N PHE A 144 25.56 -11.16 14.60
CA PHE A 144 25.94 -9.79 14.92
C PHE A 144 24.82 -8.79 14.60
N LEU A 145 24.20 -8.88 13.42
CA LEU A 145 23.09 -8.00 13.03
C LEU A 145 21.85 -8.19 13.91
N ALA A 146 21.50 -9.44 14.23
CA ALA A 146 20.41 -9.74 15.16
C ALA A 146 20.69 -9.17 16.55
N THR A 147 21.93 -9.28 17.01
CA THR A 147 22.40 -8.70 18.28
C THR A 147 22.34 -7.17 18.25
N ALA A 148 22.86 -6.53 17.20
CA ALA A 148 22.85 -5.08 17.05
C ALA A 148 21.42 -4.51 16.98
N THR A 149 20.51 -5.24 16.33
CA THR A 149 19.08 -4.91 16.26
C THR A 149 18.39 -5.08 17.61
N TYR A 150 18.67 -6.19 18.32
CA TYR A 150 18.14 -6.44 19.66
C TYR A 150 18.59 -5.37 20.67
N PHE A 151 19.85 -4.97 20.62
CA PHE A 151 20.41 -3.94 21.48
C PHE A 151 20.14 -2.50 20.99
N ASN A 152 19.39 -2.30 19.90
CA ASN A 152 19.03 -0.98 19.35
C ASN A 152 20.23 -0.04 19.17
N PHE A 153 21.36 -0.55 18.65
CA PHE A 153 22.47 0.32 18.23
C PHE A 153 22.01 1.15 17.02
N ARG A 154 21.45 2.34 17.25
CA ARG A 154 21.20 3.33 16.19
C ARG A 154 22.55 3.74 15.61
N PRO A 155 22.85 3.48 14.32
CA PRO A 155 24.00 4.11 13.69
C PRO A 155 23.75 5.62 13.69
N SER A 156 24.60 6.37 14.39
CA SER A 156 24.57 7.83 14.31
C SER A 156 24.84 8.24 12.86
N PRO A 157 24.08 9.20 12.30
CA PRO A 157 24.33 9.67 10.95
C PRO A 157 25.73 10.29 10.86
N ILE A 158 26.60 9.73 10.03
CA ILE A 158 28.00 10.18 9.82
C ILE A 158 28.05 11.36 8.83
N VAL A 159 27.02 12.20 8.80
CA VAL A 159 27.04 13.41 7.96
C VAL A 159 26.59 14.60 8.79
N SER A 160 27.56 15.17 9.50
CA SER A 160 27.54 16.57 9.90
C SER A 160 28.75 17.25 9.26
N LEU A 161 28.61 17.63 7.99
CA LEU A 161 29.37 18.72 7.39
C LEU A 161 28.53 19.38 6.30
#